data_AF-A0A1T4M269-F1
#
_entry.id   AF-A0A1T4M269-F1
#
_cell.length_a   1.000
_cell.length_b   1.000
_cell.length_c   1.000
_cell.angle_alpha   90.00
_cell.angle_beta   90.00
_cell.angle_gamma   90.00
#
_symmetry.space_group_name_H-M   'P 1'
#
loop_
_entity.id
_entity.type
_entity.pdbx_description
1 polymer ?
#
loop_
_entity_poly.entity_id
_entity_poly.type
_entity_poly.pdbx_seq_one_letter_code
_entity_poly.pdbx_strand_id
1 'polypeptide(L)'
;MKIYTLSAKTLFFSLLTIALLACNGISKKEIEQETFVAFQFETLRAHGEDTESDELTTPNTDAQHSEDRVSELRVVLFPSGVNAPIFNHKFTANELLNDRVVFKLKEMKHYDFYFIANESASNQTVAELAFLSSPSLTRAELEEFSNVKINDLVQANTQFTGKGNNIMMTACYKQVLLSKSLSGAGTQSDPYIIDFTSFNRVQRPLIKISSRKAAEMMRSLAKLEITFKNIVWVIPTGRKMYCYKWALPYGFKDNSHLEVAILNIPQAYTLFPRNIHTDIAQVGKVQKYTFDFANAPDKANVVFTKTSENSIGGILAGDYKLTVYLPEYLAKPTLAETERPGINISYYTQDADTKFNRLFPIQNGGKNTHYEEFLKGLTDRPDWNVYRNRLYKVTVDIPGRVYPASN
;
A
#
# COMPACT_ATOMS: atom_id res chain seq x y z
N MET A 1 -84.57 -28.08 -54.96
CA MET A 1 -83.18 -27.59 -55.12
C MET A 1 -82.98 -26.47 -54.10
N LYS A 2 -82.43 -26.78 -52.92
CA LYS A 2 -82.20 -25.82 -51.82
C LYS A 2 -80.69 -25.73 -51.63
N ILE A 3 -80.10 -24.55 -51.83
CA ILE A 3 -78.66 -24.33 -51.68
C ILE A 3 -78.43 -23.36 -50.51
N TYR A 4 -77.66 -23.90 -49.58
CA TYR A 4 -76.95 -23.40 -48.41
C TYR A 4 -76.72 -21.88 -48.26
N THR A 5 -77.31 -21.32 -47.22
CA THR A 5 -76.88 -20.10 -46.54
C THR A 5 -76.41 -20.45 -45.13
N LEU A 6 -75.20 -20.98 -45.01
CA LEU A 6 -74.46 -21.17 -43.75
C LEU A 6 -73.02 -21.49 -44.17
N SER A 7 -72.02 -20.63 -44.03
CA SER A 7 -71.19 -20.60 -42.82
C SER A 7 -70.11 -19.50 -42.87
N ALA A 8 -70.34 -18.36 -43.51
CA ALA A 8 -69.32 -17.29 -43.57
C ALA A 8 -69.06 -16.60 -42.21
N LYS A 9 -70.01 -16.67 -41.26
CA LYS A 9 -69.86 -16.06 -39.92
C LYS A 9 -69.03 -16.89 -38.95
N THR A 10 -68.92 -18.20 -39.15
CA THR A 10 -68.15 -19.09 -38.25
C THR A 10 -66.65 -19.04 -38.54
N LEU A 11 -66.26 -18.74 -39.79
CA LEU A 11 -64.85 -18.62 -40.19
C LEU A 11 -64.22 -17.30 -39.72
N PHE A 12 -65.01 -16.24 -39.58
CA PHE A 12 -64.52 -14.93 -39.13
C PHE A 12 -64.31 -14.88 -37.60
N PHE A 13 -65.07 -15.66 -36.84
CA PHE A 13 -64.95 -15.73 -35.38
C PHE A 13 -63.78 -16.62 -34.91
N SER A 14 -63.36 -17.59 -35.73
CA SER A 14 -62.18 -18.43 -35.47
C SER A 14 -60.86 -17.75 -35.85
N LEU A 15 -60.83 -16.87 -36.86
CA LEU A 15 -59.64 -16.06 -37.15
C LEU A 15 -59.42 -14.92 -36.12
N LEU A 16 -60.50 -14.34 -35.57
CA LEU A 16 -60.38 -13.27 -34.58
C LEU A 16 -59.88 -13.77 -33.21
N THR A 17 -60.17 -15.03 -32.86
CA THR A 17 -59.66 -15.66 -31.62
C THR A 17 -58.20 -16.11 -31.72
N ILE A 18 -57.68 -16.41 -32.92
CA ILE A 18 -56.25 -16.70 -33.12
C ILE A 18 -55.40 -15.41 -33.15
N ALA A 19 -55.96 -14.30 -33.64
CA ALA A 19 -55.29 -13.00 -33.61
C ALA A 19 -55.20 -12.38 -32.19
N LEU A 20 -56.18 -12.65 -31.31
CA LEU A 20 -56.19 -12.15 -29.93
C LEU A 20 -55.36 -12.99 -28.94
N LEU A 21 -54.98 -14.23 -29.30
CA LEU A 21 -54.05 -15.05 -28.50
C LEU A 21 -52.56 -14.85 -28.88
N ALA A 22 -52.28 -14.15 -29.99
CA ALA A 22 -50.92 -13.78 -30.40
C ALA A 22 -50.44 -12.42 -29.85
N CYS A 23 -51.23 -11.77 -28.99
CA CYS A 23 -50.89 -10.52 -28.30
C CYS A 23 -50.87 -10.68 -26.78
N ASN A 24 -50.56 -11.86 -26.25
CA ASN A 24 -49.81 -11.92 -25.00
C ASN A 24 -48.34 -11.80 -25.37
N GLY A 25 -47.92 -10.57 -25.62
CA GLY A 25 -46.54 -10.18 -25.40
C GLY A 25 -46.25 -10.50 -23.95
N ILE A 26 -45.75 -11.71 -23.70
CA ILE A 26 -44.82 -11.95 -22.62
C ILE A 26 -43.73 -10.93 -22.93
N SER A 27 -43.86 -9.74 -22.34
CA SER A 27 -42.70 -8.98 -21.92
C SER A 27 -41.89 -10.00 -21.14
N LYS A 28 -40.98 -10.69 -21.85
CA LYS A 28 -39.73 -11.09 -21.25
C LYS A 28 -39.25 -9.76 -20.70
N LYS A 29 -39.50 -9.54 -19.40
CA LYS A 29 -38.46 -8.94 -18.58
C LYS A 29 -37.26 -9.75 -19.02
N GLU A 30 -36.42 -9.18 -19.87
CA GLU A 30 -35.04 -9.63 -19.94
C GLU A 30 -34.65 -9.65 -18.48
N ILE A 31 -34.60 -10.86 -17.92
CA ILE A 31 -33.96 -11.07 -16.65
C ILE A 31 -32.56 -10.59 -16.98
N GLU A 32 -32.22 -9.37 -16.56
CA GLU A 32 -30.91 -8.77 -16.79
C GLU A 32 -29.91 -9.83 -16.37
N GLN A 33 -29.35 -10.51 -17.36
CA GLN A 33 -28.51 -11.65 -17.12
C GLN A 33 -27.21 -11.05 -16.62
N GLU A 34 -26.98 -11.21 -15.33
CA GLU A 34 -25.74 -10.81 -14.70
C GLU A 34 -24.58 -11.34 -15.52
N THR A 35 -23.73 -10.43 -15.97
CA THR A 35 -22.62 -10.72 -16.85
C THR A 35 -21.34 -10.82 -16.03
N PHE A 36 -20.48 -11.78 -16.37
CA PHE A 36 -19.22 -11.96 -15.67
C PHE A 36 -18.17 -10.99 -16.21
N VAL A 37 -17.49 -10.32 -15.29
CA VAL A 37 -16.35 -9.45 -15.53
C VAL A 37 -15.16 -9.94 -14.73
N ALA A 38 -13.96 -9.68 -15.23
CA ALA A 38 -12.73 -10.04 -14.56
C ALA A 38 -11.68 -8.96 -14.71
N PHE A 39 -10.80 -8.89 -13.72
CA PHE A 39 -9.58 -8.11 -13.79
C PHE A 39 -8.43 -8.86 -13.13
N GLN A 40 -7.22 -8.48 -13.51
CA GLN A 40 -6.00 -8.84 -12.81
C GLN A 40 -5.58 -7.69 -11.91
N PHE A 41 -4.89 -8.00 -10.82
CA PHE A 41 -4.26 -7.01 -9.95
C PHE A 41 -2.79 -7.34 -9.75
N GLU A 42 -1.99 -6.33 -9.47
CA GLU A 42 -0.57 -6.47 -9.17
C GLU A 42 -0.16 -5.44 -8.12
N THR A 43 0.96 -5.68 -7.45
CA THR A 43 1.55 -4.67 -6.58
C THR A 43 2.54 -3.84 -7.38
N LEU A 44 2.49 -2.51 -7.22
CA LEU A 44 3.26 -1.55 -8.03
C LEU A 44 4.80 -1.68 -7.90
N ARG A 45 5.31 -2.61 -7.08
CA ARG A 45 6.76 -2.84 -6.95
C ARG A 45 7.39 -3.58 -8.14
N ALA A 46 6.57 -4.20 -9.00
CA ALA A 46 7.07 -5.07 -10.07
C ALA A 46 7.61 -4.32 -11.31
N HIS A 47 7.66 -2.99 -11.30
CA HIS A 47 8.02 -2.22 -12.48
C HIS A 47 9.52 -1.87 -12.48
N GLY A 48 10.30 -2.60 -13.27
CA GLY A 48 11.78 -2.54 -13.28
C GLY A 48 12.44 -1.35 -13.97
N GLU A 49 11.75 -0.23 -14.19
CA GLU A 49 12.30 0.98 -14.85
C GLU A 49 11.65 2.26 -14.28
N ASP A 50 12.05 2.66 -13.08
CA ASP A 50 11.55 3.85 -12.38
C ASP A 50 12.61 4.97 -12.36
N THR A 51 12.19 6.24 -12.25
CA THR A 51 13.07 7.42 -12.33
C THR A 51 13.58 7.92 -10.96
N GLU A 52 13.50 7.10 -9.91
CA GLU A 52 13.88 7.50 -8.55
C GLU A 52 15.39 7.36 -8.29
N SER A 53 15.91 8.11 -7.30
CA SER A 53 17.35 8.19 -7.00
C SER A 53 17.84 7.06 -6.08
N ASP A 54 18.56 6.09 -6.65
CA ASP A 54 19.02 4.87 -5.96
C ASP A 54 19.72 5.05 -4.60
N GLU A 55 20.37 6.20 -4.39
CA GLU A 55 21.13 6.51 -3.16
C GLU A 55 20.25 6.87 -1.96
N LEU A 56 19.14 7.59 -2.16
CA LEU A 56 18.29 8.12 -1.08
C LEU A 56 16.93 7.43 -1.04
N THR A 57 16.37 7.14 -2.21
CA THR A 57 15.03 6.55 -2.33
C THR A 57 14.94 5.61 -3.52
N THR A 58 14.33 4.45 -3.34
CA THR A 58 14.03 3.56 -4.47
C THR A 58 12.57 3.12 -4.45
N PRO A 59 12.08 2.56 -5.55
CA PRO A 59 11.00 1.60 -5.48
C PRO A 59 11.43 0.52 -4.48
N ASN A 60 10.52 0.12 -3.61
CA ASN A 60 10.79 -1.01 -2.74
C ASN A 60 10.64 -2.29 -3.57
N THR A 61 11.58 -3.24 -3.52
CA THR A 61 11.66 -4.37 -4.47
C THR A 61 11.81 -5.73 -3.79
N ASP A 62 11.48 -5.82 -2.50
CA ASP A 62 11.76 -7.02 -1.70
C ASP A 62 10.70 -8.13 -1.85
N ALA A 63 10.92 -9.02 -2.82
CA ALA A 63 10.03 -10.16 -3.10
C ALA A 63 9.97 -11.21 -1.97
N GLN A 64 10.83 -11.16 -0.95
CA GLN A 64 10.86 -12.15 0.13
C GLN A 64 9.97 -11.77 1.31
N HIS A 65 9.45 -10.55 1.35
CA HIS A 65 8.70 -10.04 2.49
C HIS A 65 7.18 -10.05 2.25
N SER A 66 6.43 -10.36 3.31
CA SER A 66 4.95 -10.42 3.25
C SER A 66 4.31 -9.05 3.05
N GLU A 67 5.06 -7.96 3.21
CA GLU A 67 4.60 -6.59 2.90
C GLU A 67 4.11 -6.41 1.45
N ASP A 68 4.40 -7.37 0.57
CA ASP A 68 4.08 -7.34 -0.86
C ASP A 68 2.96 -8.30 -1.25
N ARG A 69 2.51 -9.12 -0.30
CA ARG A 69 1.48 -10.11 -0.54
C ARG A 69 0.10 -9.48 -0.42
N VAL A 70 -0.78 -9.80 -1.36
CA VAL A 70 -2.23 -9.55 -1.24
C VAL A 70 -2.89 -10.83 -0.74
N SER A 71 -3.39 -10.84 0.49
CA SER A 71 -4.12 -11.98 1.07
C SER A 71 -5.63 -11.82 1.02
N GLU A 72 -6.10 -10.59 0.84
CA GLU A 72 -7.51 -10.24 0.73
C GLU A 72 -7.63 -8.96 -0.10
N LEU A 73 -8.75 -8.80 -0.81
CA LEU A 73 -9.00 -7.65 -1.67
C LEU A 73 -10.47 -7.27 -1.60
N ARG A 74 -10.77 -6.06 -1.11
CA ARG A 74 -12.08 -5.44 -1.26
C ARG A 74 -12.15 -4.67 -2.58
N VAL A 75 -13.23 -4.90 -3.31
CA VAL A 75 -13.59 -4.16 -4.51
C VAL A 75 -14.90 -3.43 -4.23
N VAL A 76 -14.89 -2.12 -4.39
CA VAL A 76 -16.08 -1.26 -4.27
C VAL A 76 -16.31 -0.54 -5.59
N LEU A 77 -17.51 -0.66 -6.15
CA LEU A 77 -17.88 -0.05 -7.43
C LEU A 77 -19.02 0.93 -7.25
N PHE A 78 -18.78 2.16 -7.67
CA PHE A 78 -19.79 3.20 -7.73
C PHE A 78 -20.14 3.47 -9.20
N PRO A 79 -21.41 3.46 -9.60
CA PRO A 79 -21.79 4.03 -10.90
C PRO A 79 -21.32 5.48 -10.98
N SER A 80 -20.92 5.89 -12.17
CA SER A 80 -20.46 7.26 -12.41
C SER A 80 -21.52 8.28 -12.00
N GLY A 81 -21.14 9.26 -11.17
CA GLY A 81 -22.07 10.27 -10.64
C GLY A 81 -22.98 9.80 -9.49
N VAL A 82 -22.93 8.53 -9.08
CA VAL A 82 -23.76 7.97 -7.99
C VAL A 82 -22.91 7.71 -6.76
N ASN A 83 -23.36 8.17 -5.59
CA ASN A 83 -22.58 8.07 -4.34
C ASN A 83 -22.77 6.76 -3.57
N ALA A 84 -23.72 5.91 -3.93
CA ALA A 84 -23.93 4.60 -3.33
C ALA A 84 -23.28 3.49 -4.18
N PRO A 85 -22.60 2.51 -3.55
CA PRO A 85 -21.98 1.41 -4.28
C PRO A 85 -23.04 0.43 -4.76
N ILE A 86 -22.85 -0.09 -5.97
CA ILE A 86 -23.66 -1.22 -6.50
C ILE A 86 -22.98 -2.57 -6.28
N PHE A 87 -21.68 -2.54 -5.94
CA PHE A 87 -20.88 -3.70 -5.63
C PHE A 87 -19.91 -3.32 -4.51
N ASN A 88 -19.87 -4.12 -3.46
CA ASN A 88 -18.93 -4.00 -2.36
C ASN A 88 -18.66 -5.40 -1.83
N HIS A 89 -17.53 -5.97 -2.21
CA HIS A 89 -17.20 -7.35 -1.87
C HIS A 89 -15.74 -7.49 -1.48
N LYS A 90 -15.49 -8.28 -0.44
CA LYS A 90 -14.16 -8.63 0.04
C LYS A 90 -13.84 -10.07 -0.35
N PHE A 91 -12.95 -10.21 -1.32
CA PHE A 91 -12.41 -11.49 -1.76
C PHE A 91 -11.33 -11.97 -0.79
N THR A 92 -11.41 -13.25 -0.42
CA THR A 92 -10.43 -13.95 0.42
C THR A 92 -9.27 -14.51 -0.41
N ALA A 93 -8.18 -14.93 0.24
CA ALA A 93 -7.02 -15.53 -0.45
C ALA A 93 -7.40 -16.68 -1.41
N ASN A 94 -8.42 -17.46 -1.08
CA ASN A 94 -8.88 -18.59 -1.90
C ASN A 94 -9.62 -18.14 -3.17
N GLU A 95 -10.15 -16.91 -3.19
CA GLU A 95 -10.86 -16.33 -4.33
C GLU A 95 -9.93 -15.51 -5.23
N LEU A 96 -8.72 -15.21 -4.76
CA LEU A 96 -7.68 -14.44 -5.46
C LEU A 96 -6.69 -15.35 -6.23
N LEU A 97 -7.19 -16.39 -6.89
CA LEU A 97 -6.34 -17.33 -7.61
C LEU A 97 -5.67 -16.66 -8.82
N ASN A 98 -4.35 -16.83 -8.94
CA ASN A 98 -3.53 -16.26 -10.02
C ASN A 98 -3.70 -14.73 -10.18
N ASP A 99 -3.82 -14.03 -9.06
CA ASP A 99 -3.96 -12.56 -8.99
C ASP A 99 -5.11 -12.02 -9.87
N ARG A 100 -6.20 -12.79 -9.95
CA ARG A 100 -7.37 -12.51 -10.76
C ARG A 100 -8.63 -12.55 -9.92
N VAL A 101 -9.53 -11.60 -10.19
CA VAL A 101 -10.87 -11.56 -9.62
C VAL A 101 -11.89 -11.73 -10.73
N VAL A 102 -12.94 -12.50 -10.46
CA VAL A 102 -14.10 -12.68 -11.35
C VAL A 102 -15.37 -12.42 -10.55
N PHE A 103 -16.26 -11.58 -11.07
CA PHE A 103 -17.52 -11.25 -10.40
C PHE A 103 -18.60 -10.90 -11.41
N LYS A 104 -19.83 -10.75 -10.92
CA LYS A 104 -21.02 -10.49 -11.73
C LYS A 104 -21.46 -9.05 -11.62
N LEU A 105 -21.92 -8.49 -12.74
CA LEU A 105 -22.56 -7.18 -12.82
C LEU A 105 -23.83 -7.24 -13.65
N LYS A 106 -24.84 -6.48 -13.23
CA LYS A 106 -26.12 -6.37 -13.95
C LYS A 106 -26.03 -5.46 -15.16
N GLU A 107 -25.39 -4.30 -14.99
CA GLU A 107 -25.33 -3.26 -16.00
C GLU A 107 -23.89 -2.99 -16.47
N MET A 108 -23.73 -2.84 -17.78
CA MET A 108 -22.46 -2.44 -18.42
C MET A 108 -22.49 -0.94 -18.68
N LYS A 109 -21.76 -0.17 -17.88
CA LYS A 109 -21.68 1.30 -17.92
C LYS A 109 -20.36 1.79 -17.33
N HIS A 110 -20.23 3.09 -17.12
CA HIS A 110 -19.06 3.68 -16.48
C HIS A 110 -19.13 3.51 -14.95
N TYR A 111 -18.06 2.98 -14.37
CA TYR A 111 -17.90 2.80 -12.94
C TYR A 111 -16.62 3.43 -12.42
N ASP A 112 -16.67 3.89 -11.16
CA ASP A 112 -15.48 4.17 -10.37
C ASP A 112 -15.13 2.92 -9.56
N PHE A 113 -13.94 2.39 -9.79
CA PHE A 113 -13.38 1.25 -9.08
C PHE A 113 -12.51 1.70 -7.92
N TYR A 114 -12.75 1.13 -6.75
CA TYR A 114 -11.89 1.26 -5.59
C TYR A 114 -11.45 -0.11 -5.12
N PHE A 115 -10.16 -0.23 -4.90
CA PHE A 115 -9.50 -1.45 -4.47
C PHE A 115 -8.84 -1.20 -3.12
N ILE A 116 -9.07 -2.11 -2.16
CA ILE A 116 -8.43 -2.09 -0.84
C ILE A 116 -7.94 -3.51 -0.54
N ALA A 117 -6.64 -3.73 -0.66
CA ALA A 117 -6.01 -4.98 -0.27
C ALA A 117 -5.59 -4.95 1.20
N ASN A 118 -5.63 -6.11 1.84
CA ASN A 118 -5.16 -6.32 3.21
C ASN A 118 -5.74 -5.33 4.22
N GLU A 119 -7.04 -5.04 4.16
CA GLU A 119 -7.68 -4.13 5.12
C GLU A 119 -7.53 -4.60 6.58
N SER A 120 -7.45 -5.93 6.80
CA SER A 120 -7.20 -6.56 8.09
C SER A 120 -5.79 -6.31 8.65
N ALA A 121 -4.83 -5.90 7.83
CA ALA A 121 -3.46 -5.60 8.29
C ALA A 121 -3.39 -4.41 9.26
N SER A 122 -4.41 -3.54 9.25
CA SER A 122 -4.54 -2.45 10.21
C SER A 122 -4.91 -2.93 11.61
N ASN A 123 -5.38 -4.18 11.76
CA ASN A 123 -5.98 -4.75 12.98
C ASN A 123 -7.11 -3.91 13.60
N GLN A 124 -7.63 -2.91 12.87
CA GLN A 124 -8.80 -2.12 13.26
C GLN A 124 -10.05 -2.97 13.12
N THR A 125 -10.31 -3.83 14.09
CA THR A 125 -11.46 -4.73 14.09
C THR A 125 -12.75 -3.98 14.47
N VAL A 126 -13.80 -4.21 13.66
CA VAL A 126 -15.25 -3.97 13.84
C VAL A 126 -15.75 -2.54 14.15
N ALA A 127 -14.97 -1.59 14.66
CA ALA A 127 -15.47 -0.23 14.92
C ALA A 127 -15.06 0.80 13.86
N GLU A 128 -13.77 0.88 13.53
CA GLU A 128 -13.23 2.02 12.78
C GLU A 128 -13.24 1.81 11.26
N LEU A 129 -13.04 0.57 10.79
CA LEU A 129 -13.15 0.21 9.37
C LEU A 129 -14.45 -0.54 9.02
N ALA A 130 -15.38 -0.69 9.97
CA ALA A 130 -16.63 -1.41 9.70
C ALA A 130 -17.52 -0.73 8.66
N PHE A 131 -17.38 0.60 8.49
CA PHE A 131 -18.07 1.33 7.43
C PHE A 131 -17.76 0.77 6.04
N LEU A 132 -16.58 0.17 5.82
CA LEU A 132 -16.21 -0.49 4.57
C LEU A 132 -17.14 -1.65 4.21
N SER A 133 -17.77 -2.28 5.21
CA SER A 133 -18.76 -3.35 5.00
C SER A 133 -20.20 -2.87 5.14
N SER A 134 -20.41 -1.56 5.36
CA SER A 134 -21.75 -1.00 5.53
C SER A 134 -22.51 -0.95 4.19
N PRO A 135 -23.80 -1.33 4.17
CA PRO A 135 -24.66 -1.11 3.01
C PRO A 135 -24.91 0.39 2.75
N SER A 136 -24.66 1.25 3.74
CA SER A 136 -24.79 2.71 3.63
C SER A 136 -23.49 3.41 3.23
N LEU A 137 -22.42 2.66 2.91
CA LEU A 137 -21.14 3.22 2.49
C LEU A 137 -21.36 4.22 1.36
N THR A 138 -20.77 5.40 1.49
CA THR A 138 -20.76 6.42 0.44
C THR A 138 -19.39 6.58 -0.19
N ARG A 139 -19.37 7.11 -1.42
CA ARG A 139 -18.10 7.46 -2.10
C ARG A 139 -17.27 8.43 -1.27
N ALA A 140 -17.91 9.45 -0.68
CA ALA A 140 -17.24 10.47 0.11
C ALA A 140 -16.58 9.89 1.37
N GLU A 141 -17.30 9.04 2.12
CA GLU A 141 -16.72 8.36 3.29
C GLU A 141 -15.47 7.56 2.91
N LEU A 142 -15.47 6.90 1.75
CA LEU A 142 -14.33 6.13 1.27
C LEU A 142 -13.12 6.99 0.91
N GLU A 143 -13.35 8.11 0.22
CA GLU A 143 -12.29 9.02 -0.26
C GLU A 143 -11.71 9.91 0.84
N GLU A 144 -12.53 10.28 1.83
CA GLU A 144 -12.14 11.20 2.88
C GLU A 144 -11.58 10.50 4.13
N PHE A 145 -11.71 9.17 4.23
CA PHE A 145 -11.25 8.41 5.39
C PHE A 145 -9.74 8.58 5.64
N SER A 146 -9.41 9.20 6.78
CA SER A 146 -8.04 9.56 7.17
C SER A 146 -7.58 8.96 8.49
N ASN A 147 -8.34 8.02 9.06
CA ASN A 147 -8.10 7.48 10.40
C ASN A 147 -7.70 6.00 10.37
N VAL A 148 -6.94 5.57 9.37
CA VAL A 148 -6.39 4.22 9.36
C VAL A 148 -5.20 4.20 10.33
N LYS A 149 -5.25 3.37 11.37
CA LYS A 149 -4.24 3.34 12.45
C LYS A 149 -2.97 2.63 12.03
N ILE A 150 -1.86 3.05 12.64
CA ILE A 150 -0.51 2.48 12.46
C ILE A 150 -0.10 1.59 13.64
N ASN A 151 -0.86 1.63 14.76
CA ASN A 151 -0.45 1.15 16.08
C ASN A 151 0.00 -0.33 16.18
N ASP A 152 -0.30 -1.16 15.19
CA ASP A 152 0.12 -2.57 15.17
C ASP A 152 1.30 -2.88 14.24
N LEU A 153 1.76 -1.89 13.47
CA LEU A 153 2.97 -1.97 12.64
C LEU A 153 4.21 -1.45 13.37
N VAL A 154 4.06 -1.01 14.62
CA VAL A 154 5.18 -0.59 15.46
C VAL A 154 4.99 -1.14 16.87
N GLN A 155 5.53 -2.32 17.13
CA GLN A 155 5.59 -2.85 18.48
C GLN A 155 6.87 -2.35 19.16
N ALA A 156 6.76 -1.86 20.40
CA ALA A 156 7.92 -1.59 21.23
C ALA A 156 8.68 -2.91 21.45
N ASN A 157 9.98 -2.91 21.17
CA ASN A 157 10.89 -4.06 21.31
C ASN A 157 10.71 -5.24 20.33
N THR A 158 9.72 -5.20 19.44
CA THR A 158 9.56 -6.15 18.32
C THR A 158 9.50 -5.37 17.01
N GLN A 159 10.60 -5.43 16.23
CA GLN A 159 10.67 -4.70 14.98
C GLN A 159 9.65 -5.26 13.99
N PHE A 160 8.84 -4.38 13.41
CA PHE A 160 8.05 -4.70 12.24
C PHE A 160 8.98 -4.68 11.02
N THR A 161 9.51 -5.85 10.66
CA THR A 161 10.49 -6.00 9.57
C THR A 161 9.84 -6.15 8.19
N GLY A 162 8.51 -6.11 8.10
CA GLY A 162 7.75 -6.53 6.91
C GLY A 162 7.80 -8.04 6.64
N LYS A 163 8.53 -8.81 7.46
CA LYS A 163 8.73 -10.25 7.34
C LYS A 163 7.62 -10.98 8.12
N GLY A 164 6.50 -11.23 7.45
CA GLY A 164 5.35 -11.97 8.01
C GLY A 164 4.07 -11.15 8.18
N ASN A 165 4.11 -9.85 7.94
CA ASN A 165 2.96 -8.97 8.06
C ASN A 165 2.61 -8.34 6.71
N ASN A 166 1.34 -8.42 6.33
CA ASN A 166 0.82 -7.77 5.15
C ASN A 166 0.68 -6.26 5.40
N ILE A 167 0.61 -5.46 4.34
CA ILE A 167 0.37 -4.01 4.42
C ILE A 167 -0.85 -3.67 3.58
N MET A 168 -1.69 -2.76 4.09
CA MET A 168 -2.84 -2.26 3.35
C MET A 168 -2.40 -1.56 2.06
N MET A 169 -3.00 -1.94 0.94
CA MET A 169 -2.74 -1.32 -0.37
C MET A 169 -4.03 -0.83 -1.00
N THR A 170 -3.94 0.22 -1.80
CA THR A 170 -5.09 0.81 -2.46
C THR A 170 -4.82 1.15 -3.92
N ALA A 171 -5.88 1.11 -4.73
CA ALA A 171 -5.89 1.66 -6.09
C ALA A 171 -7.29 2.20 -6.41
N CYS A 172 -7.36 3.24 -7.23
CA CYS A 172 -8.62 3.88 -7.60
C CYS A 172 -8.61 4.22 -9.09
N TYR A 173 -9.68 3.86 -9.80
CA TYR A 173 -9.86 4.12 -11.22
C TYR A 173 -11.23 4.72 -11.45
N LYS A 174 -11.27 5.93 -12.02
CA LYS A 174 -12.51 6.67 -12.24
C LYS A 174 -12.99 6.50 -13.67
N GLN A 175 -14.31 6.48 -13.88
CA GLN A 175 -14.90 6.45 -15.23
C GLN A 175 -14.44 5.27 -16.09
N VAL A 176 -14.31 4.08 -15.50
CA VAL A 176 -13.99 2.85 -16.23
C VAL A 176 -15.23 2.37 -16.98
N LEU A 177 -15.20 2.43 -18.31
CA LEU A 177 -16.27 1.91 -19.16
C LEU A 177 -16.24 0.38 -19.17
N LEU A 178 -17.30 -0.24 -18.65
CA LEU A 178 -17.59 -1.65 -18.87
C LEU A 178 -18.56 -1.78 -20.05
N SER A 179 -18.18 -2.57 -21.04
CA SER A 179 -18.97 -2.78 -22.26
C SER A 179 -18.75 -4.18 -22.81
N LYS A 180 -19.63 -4.59 -23.74
CA LYS A 180 -19.51 -5.86 -24.47
C LYS A 180 -18.36 -5.89 -25.49
N SER A 181 -17.64 -4.77 -25.66
CA SER A 181 -16.45 -4.71 -26.53
C SER A 181 -15.15 -5.08 -25.80
N LEU A 182 -15.21 -5.28 -24.47
CA LEU A 182 -14.11 -5.87 -23.73
C LEU A 182 -13.82 -7.30 -24.23
N SER A 183 -12.59 -7.76 -24.09
CA SER A 183 -12.22 -9.12 -24.47
C SER A 183 -12.96 -10.15 -23.63
N GLY A 184 -13.37 -11.27 -24.24
CA GLY A 184 -14.14 -12.34 -23.60
C GLY A 184 -15.63 -12.32 -24.00
N ALA A 185 -16.38 -13.35 -23.61
CA ALA A 185 -17.80 -13.54 -23.94
C ALA A 185 -18.77 -13.13 -22.82
N GLY A 186 -18.28 -12.66 -21.67
CA GLY A 186 -19.09 -12.30 -20.51
C GLY A 186 -19.65 -13.49 -19.72
N THR A 187 -19.12 -14.69 -19.95
CA THR A 187 -19.52 -15.94 -19.26
C THR A 187 -18.59 -16.23 -18.08
N GLN A 188 -18.95 -17.17 -17.20
CA GLN A 188 -18.09 -17.52 -16.05
C GLN A 188 -16.73 -18.07 -16.49
N SER A 189 -16.70 -18.90 -17.54
CA SER A 189 -15.48 -19.48 -18.10
C SER A 189 -14.70 -18.51 -18.99
N ASP A 190 -15.39 -17.52 -19.56
CA ASP A 190 -14.80 -16.49 -20.44
C ASP A 190 -15.43 -15.12 -20.13
N PRO A 191 -15.04 -14.48 -19.01
CA PRO A 191 -15.61 -13.22 -18.56
C PRO A 191 -15.05 -12.05 -19.35
N TYR A 192 -15.77 -10.92 -19.36
CA TYR A 192 -15.23 -9.69 -19.93
C TYR A 192 -14.03 -9.19 -19.13
N ILE A 193 -12.89 -8.98 -19.79
CA ILE A 193 -11.63 -8.61 -19.16
C ILE A 193 -11.46 -7.10 -19.16
N ILE A 194 -11.28 -6.53 -17.97
CA ILE A 194 -11.00 -5.10 -17.77
C ILE A 194 -9.50 -4.86 -17.95
N ASP A 195 -9.15 -3.90 -18.80
CA ASP A 195 -7.77 -3.48 -19.04
C ASP A 195 -7.53 -2.07 -18.46
N PHE A 196 -6.64 -1.98 -17.47
CA PHE A 196 -6.31 -0.73 -16.79
C PHE A 196 -5.16 0.05 -17.44
N THR A 197 -4.62 -0.40 -18.58
CA THR A 197 -3.41 0.18 -19.20
C THR A 197 -3.50 1.68 -19.42
N SER A 198 -4.61 2.17 -19.99
CA SER A 198 -4.78 3.60 -20.25
C SER A 198 -4.79 4.42 -18.96
N PHE A 199 -5.49 3.94 -17.93
CA PHE A 199 -5.55 4.60 -16.63
C PHE A 199 -4.20 4.60 -15.92
N ASN A 200 -3.51 3.47 -15.91
CA ASN A 200 -2.20 3.32 -15.29
C ASN A 200 -1.17 4.27 -15.92
N ARG A 201 -1.19 4.43 -17.25
CA ARG A 201 -0.32 5.38 -17.97
C ARG A 201 -0.62 6.84 -17.63
N VAL A 202 -1.90 7.19 -17.46
CA VAL A 202 -2.31 8.55 -17.07
C VAL A 202 -1.93 8.83 -15.62
N GLN A 203 -2.26 7.91 -14.70
CA GLN A 203 -2.04 8.11 -13.27
C GLN A 203 -0.55 8.11 -12.91
N ARG A 204 0.25 7.30 -13.62
CA ARG A 204 1.67 7.06 -13.32
C ARG A 204 2.49 7.13 -14.61
N PRO A 205 2.69 8.33 -15.18
CA PRO A 205 3.36 8.48 -16.48
C PRO A 205 4.86 8.16 -16.44
N LEU A 206 5.46 8.08 -15.26
CA LEU A 206 6.89 7.83 -15.09
C LEU A 206 7.27 6.35 -15.17
N ILE A 207 6.31 5.44 -15.03
CA ILE A 207 6.52 3.98 -15.11
C ILE A 207 6.44 3.55 -16.57
N LYS A 208 7.57 3.08 -17.12
CA LYS A 208 7.77 2.89 -18.58
C LYS A 208 7.52 1.49 -19.13
N ILE A 209 7.19 0.51 -18.28
CA ILE A 209 6.95 -0.87 -18.73
C ILE A 209 5.75 -0.97 -19.69
N SER A 210 5.83 -1.89 -20.66
CA SER A 210 4.87 -2.01 -21.77
C SER A 210 3.54 -2.67 -21.39
N SER A 211 3.55 -3.64 -20.47
CA SER A 211 2.35 -4.34 -19.98
C SER A 211 1.92 -3.77 -18.63
N ARG A 212 0.79 -3.04 -18.61
CA ARG A 212 0.21 -2.39 -17.41
C ARG A 212 -1.30 -2.63 -17.33
N LYS A 213 -1.74 -3.84 -17.70
CA LYS A 213 -3.16 -4.19 -17.83
C LYS A 213 -3.85 -4.40 -16.49
N ALA A 214 -3.10 -4.83 -15.48
CA ALA A 214 -3.63 -5.12 -14.15
C ALA A 214 -3.92 -3.84 -13.35
N ALA A 215 -4.80 -3.95 -12.36
CA ALA A 215 -4.97 -2.93 -11.34
C ALA A 215 -3.69 -2.86 -10.49
N GLU A 216 -3.03 -1.71 -10.50
CA GLU A 216 -1.75 -1.47 -9.84
C GLU A 216 -1.96 -0.94 -8.41
N MET A 217 -1.81 -1.84 -7.44
CA MET A 217 -2.00 -1.58 -6.02
C MET A 217 -0.77 -0.89 -5.41
N MET A 218 -1.00 0.20 -4.69
CA MET A 218 0.02 0.94 -3.95
C MET A 218 -0.12 0.72 -2.45
N ARG A 219 0.98 0.51 -1.72
CA ARG A 219 0.93 0.56 -0.26
C ARG A 219 0.46 1.92 0.22
N SER A 220 -0.34 1.90 1.27
CA SER A 220 -0.81 3.11 1.94
C SER A 220 0.26 3.77 2.81
N LEU A 221 1.39 3.08 3.02
CA LEU A 221 2.53 3.52 3.82
C LEU A 221 3.81 3.55 2.99
N ALA A 222 4.76 4.40 3.38
CA ALA A 222 6.15 4.37 2.95
C ALA A 222 6.96 3.39 3.82
N LYS A 223 8.10 2.92 3.31
CA LYS A 223 9.12 2.18 4.08
C LYS A 223 10.31 3.09 4.33
N LEU A 224 10.85 3.06 5.53
CA LEU A 224 12.09 3.72 5.93
C LEU A 224 13.05 2.63 6.42
N GLU A 225 14.20 2.52 5.76
CA GLU A 225 15.30 1.65 6.19
C GLU A 225 16.43 2.49 6.77
N ILE A 226 16.73 2.29 8.05
CA ILE A 226 17.85 2.93 8.75
C ILE A 226 18.96 1.88 8.92
N THR A 227 20.08 2.09 8.25
CA THR A 227 21.25 1.20 8.33
C THR A 227 22.30 1.80 9.24
N PHE A 228 22.52 1.17 10.40
CA PHE A 228 23.60 1.48 11.32
C PHE A 228 24.86 0.74 10.91
N LYS A 229 25.89 1.48 10.53
CA LYS A 229 27.12 0.91 10.00
C LYS A 229 28.01 0.35 11.08
N ASN A 230 28.60 -0.82 10.80
CA ASN A 230 29.66 -1.43 11.61
C ASN A 230 29.33 -1.58 13.11
N ILE A 231 28.06 -1.75 13.47
CA ILE A 231 27.59 -1.82 14.86
C ILE A 231 27.35 -3.27 15.33
N VAL A 232 27.70 -4.27 14.51
CA VAL A 232 27.56 -5.69 14.86
C VAL A 232 28.88 -6.41 14.62
N TRP A 233 29.34 -7.16 15.62
CA TRP A 233 30.35 -8.20 15.44
C TRP A 233 29.67 -9.49 15.02
N VAL A 234 30.11 -10.04 13.90
CA VAL A 234 29.68 -11.34 13.38
C VAL A 234 30.81 -12.34 13.59
N ILE A 235 30.62 -13.22 14.57
CA ILE A 235 31.64 -14.16 15.05
C ILE A 235 31.34 -15.54 14.49
N PRO A 236 32.17 -16.11 13.60
CA PRO A 236 31.99 -17.46 13.10
C PRO A 236 32.14 -18.49 14.25
N THR A 237 31.14 -19.37 14.40
CA THR A 237 31.17 -20.45 15.39
C THR A 237 31.23 -21.84 14.75
N GLY A 238 31.21 -21.89 13.41
CA GLY A 238 31.32 -23.12 12.63
C GLY A 238 31.01 -22.87 11.15
N ARG A 239 30.80 -23.95 10.38
CA ARG A 239 30.49 -23.83 8.95
C ARG A 239 29.13 -23.15 8.74
N LYS A 240 29.14 -21.91 8.25
CA LYS A 240 27.94 -21.06 8.04
C LYS A 240 27.13 -20.83 9.33
N MET A 241 27.76 -20.93 10.50
CA MET A 241 27.14 -20.61 11.79
C MET A 241 27.81 -19.39 12.38
N TYR A 242 27.00 -18.45 12.85
CA TYR A 242 27.45 -17.15 13.34
C TYR A 242 26.79 -16.82 14.68
N CYS A 243 27.60 -16.26 15.57
CA CYS A 243 27.20 -15.55 16.78
C CYS A 243 27.23 -14.04 16.47
N TYR A 244 26.26 -13.30 16.99
CA TYR A 244 26.16 -11.86 16.78
C TYR A 244 26.25 -11.14 18.11
N LYS A 245 27.08 -10.09 18.17
CA LYS A 245 27.20 -9.20 19.33
C LYS A 245 27.19 -7.75 18.86
N TRP A 246 26.70 -6.84 19.70
CA TRP A 246 26.82 -5.42 19.41
C TRP A 246 28.29 -4.98 19.44
N ALA A 247 28.72 -4.27 18.41
CA ALA A 247 29.98 -3.58 18.35
C ALA A 247 29.73 -2.15 18.86
N LEU A 248 29.89 -1.94 20.16
CA LEU A 248 29.70 -0.61 20.75
C LEU A 248 30.78 0.34 20.24
N PRO A 249 30.43 1.55 19.77
CA PRO A 249 31.43 2.54 19.43
C PRO A 249 32.31 2.88 20.64
N TYR A 250 33.53 3.35 20.39
CA TYR A 250 34.49 3.66 21.44
C TYR A 250 33.90 4.60 22.52
N GLY A 251 34.13 4.28 23.80
CA GLY A 251 33.66 5.09 24.93
C GLY A 251 32.25 4.77 25.42
N PHE A 252 31.60 3.75 24.89
CA PHE A 252 30.30 3.27 25.35
C PHE A 252 30.39 1.90 26.06
N LYS A 253 29.46 1.66 27.00
CA LYS A 253 29.44 0.50 27.92
C LYS A 253 28.27 -0.44 27.64
N ASP A 254 28.30 -1.64 28.21
CA ASP A 254 27.25 -2.66 28.05
C ASP A 254 25.84 -2.20 28.48
N ASN A 255 25.73 -1.22 29.40
CA ASN A 255 24.46 -0.59 29.82
C ASN A 255 24.09 0.65 28.99
N SER A 256 24.60 0.75 27.77
CA SER A 256 24.24 1.82 26.86
C SER A 256 22.96 1.49 26.08
N HIS A 257 22.28 2.53 25.63
CA HIS A 257 21.04 2.45 24.86
C HIS A 257 21.14 3.31 23.60
N LEU A 258 20.56 2.79 22.53
CA LEU A 258 20.31 3.52 21.29
C LEU A 258 18.80 3.76 21.16
N GLU A 259 18.40 5.02 21.13
CA GLU A 259 17.02 5.43 20.88
C GLU A 259 16.92 6.00 19.46
N VAL A 260 15.94 5.51 18.70
CA VAL A 260 15.55 6.05 17.39
C VAL A 260 14.14 6.60 17.53
N ALA A 261 14.01 7.91 17.38
CA ALA A 261 12.77 8.64 17.52
C ALA A 261 12.34 9.20 16.16
N ILE A 262 11.21 8.74 15.63
CA ILE A 262 10.62 9.31 14.42
C ILE A 262 9.82 10.54 14.81
N LEU A 263 10.22 11.70 14.29
CA LEU A 263 9.65 13.00 14.61
C LEU A 263 8.70 13.46 13.51
N ASN A 264 7.67 14.19 13.94
CA ASN A 264 6.79 14.96 13.08
C ASN A 264 6.08 14.16 11.97
N ILE A 265 5.62 12.96 12.31
CA ILE A 265 4.89 12.06 11.42
C ILE A 265 3.47 11.80 11.99
N PRO A 266 2.41 11.72 11.16
CA PRO A 266 1.06 11.37 11.58
C PRO A 266 0.97 10.01 12.29
N GLN A 267 -0.05 9.84 13.13
CA GLN A 267 -0.33 8.53 13.78
C GLN A 267 -1.33 7.66 13.00
N ALA A 268 -1.96 8.26 12.00
CA ALA A 268 -2.91 7.61 11.11
C ALA A 268 -2.59 7.98 9.66
N TYR A 269 -3.09 7.18 8.73
CA TYR A 269 -2.98 7.42 7.30
C TYR A 269 -4.34 7.43 6.63
N THR A 270 -4.36 7.97 5.42
CA THR A 270 -5.54 7.99 4.57
C THR A 270 -5.63 6.74 3.72
N LEU A 271 -6.84 6.25 3.52
CA LEU A 271 -7.09 5.05 2.73
C LEU A 271 -6.61 5.23 1.28
N PHE A 272 -7.00 6.33 0.65
CA PHE A 272 -6.56 6.74 -0.69
C PHE A 272 -5.65 7.97 -0.63
N PRO A 273 -4.75 8.19 -1.61
CA PRO A 273 -3.97 9.42 -1.71
C PRO A 273 -4.86 10.66 -1.68
N ARG A 274 -4.46 11.68 -0.92
CA ARG A 274 -5.17 12.96 -0.88
C ARG A 274 -4.29 14.07 -1.42
N ASN A 275 -4.87 14.92 -2.25
CA ASN A 275 -4.20 16.11 -2.77
C ASN A 275 -4.32 17.29 -1.79
N ILE A 276 -3.97 17.07 -0.52
CA ILE A 276 -4.02 18.08 0.53
C ILE A 276 -2.80 17.99 1.43
N HIS A 277 -2.34 19.13 1.95
CA HIS A 277 -1.29 19.14 2.95
C HIS A 277 -1.73 18.45 4.24
N THR A 278 -0.80 17.76 4.89
CA THR A 278 -1.00 17.17 6.20
C THR A 278 -1.30 18.26 7.23
N ASP A 279 -2.32 18.03 8.06
CA ASP A 279 -2.59 18.90 9.20
C ASP A 279 -1.55 18.65 10.30
N ILE A 280 -0.71 19.67 10.55
CA ILE A 280 0.35 19.59 11.55
C ILE A 280 -0.19 19.43 12.97
N ALA A 281 -1.44 19.83 13.24
CA ALA A 281 -2.07 19.59 14.53
C ALA A 281 -2.35 18.09 14.78
N GLN A 282 -2.44 17.29 13.71
CA GLN A 282 -2.60 15.83 13.78
C GLN A 282 -1.27 15.07 13.83
N VAL A 283 -0.15 15.80 13.81
CA VAL A 283 1.18 15.22 13.99
C VAL A 283 1.39 14.95 15.48
N GLY A 284 0.87 13.81 15.92
CA GLY A 284 0.92 13.37 17.32
C GLY A 284 2.12 12.48 17.61
N LYS A 285 2.84 12.80 18.69
CA LYS A 285 3.89 12.05 19.43
C LYS A 285 4.85 11.15 18.64
N VAL A 286 6.13 11.46 18.85
CA VAL A 286 7.32 10.68 18.51
C VAL A 286 7.12 9.17 18.66
N GLN A 287 7.24 8.43 17.55
CA GLN A 287 7.38 6.98 17.63
C GLN A 287 8.82 6.67 18.05
N LYS A 288 8.98 6.01 19.20
CA LYS A 288 10.29 5.69 19.78
C LYS A 288 10.60 4.21 19.67
N TYR A 289 11.76 3.90 19.15
CA TYR A 289 12.39 2.58 19.22
C TYR A 289 13.59 2.68 20.17
N THR A 290 13.64 1.85 21.19
CA THR A 290 14.79 1.78 22.09
C THR A 290 15.44 0.41 21.93
N PHE A 291 16.75 0.41 21.70
CA PHE A 291 17.58 -0.78 21.63
C PHE A 291 18.45 -0.85 22.87
N ASP A 292 18.33 -1.95 23.57
CA ASP A 292 19.21 -2.30 24.68
C ASP A 292 20.35 -3.17 24.16
N PHE A 293 21.59 -2.74 24.42
CA PHE A 293 22.77 -3.48 24.01
C PHE A 293 23.12 -4.66 24.94
N ALA A 294 22.39 -4.85 26.03
CA ALA A 294 22.55 -6.00 26.92
C ALA A 294 22.22 -7.34 26.24
N ASN A 295 21.28 -7.34 25.28
CA ASN A 295 20.89 -8.54 24.54
C ASN A 295 21.57 -8.60 23.17
N ALA A 296 21.78 -9.81 22.64
CA ALA A 296 22.32 -9.98 21.29
C ALA A 296 21.41 -9.33 20.22
N PRO A 297 21.98 -8.75 19.14
CA PRO A 297 21.20 -8.22 18.04
C PRO A 297 20.37 -9.32 17.36
N ASP A 298 19.17 -8.98 16.93
CA ASP A 298 18.36 -9.87 16.09
C ASP A 298 19.08 -10.15 14.76
N LYS A 299 19.47 -11.41 14.55
CA LYS A 299 20.15 -11.89 13.36
C LYS A 299 19.40 -11.61 12.06
N ALA A 300 18.08 -11.44 12.10
CA ALA A 300 17.28 -11.14 10.91
C ALA A 300 17.56 -9.74 10.34
N ASN A 301 18.12 -8.84 11.16
CA ASN A 301 18.38 -7.45 10.83
C ASN A 301 19.88 -7.17 10.61
N VAL A 302 20.73 -8.17 10.80
CA VAL A 302 22.18 -8.06 10.55
C VAL A 302 22.45 -8.16 9.06
N VAL A 303 23.12 -7.15 8.51
CA VAL A 303 23.56 -7.12 7.11
C VAL A 303 25.06 -7.36 7.08
N PHE A 304 25.47 -8.43 6.40
CA PHE A 304 26.88 -8.74 6.20
C PHE A 304 27.52 -7.69 5.31
N THR A 305 28.53 -6.99 5.82
CA THR A 305 29.37 -6.14 4.98
C THR A 305 30.30 -7.05 4.17
N LYS A 306 30.32 -6.89 2.84
CA LYS A 306 31.32 -7.53 1.99
C LYS A 306 32.66 -6.82 2.22
N THR A 307 33.36 -7.11 3.31
CA THR A 307 34.72 -6.60 3.51
C THR A 307 35.72 -7.46 2.74
N SER A 308 36.54 -6.81 1.91
CA SER A 308 37.66 -7.40 1.17
C SER A 308 38.90 -7.65 2.04
N GLU A 309 38.88 -7.19 3.28
CA GLU A 309 40.02 -7.28 4.21
C GLU A 309 39.91 -8.50 5.13
N ASN A 310 41.04 -9.15 5.35
CA ASN A 310 41.16 -10.28 6.28
C ASN A 310 40.88 -9.78 7.71
N SER A 311 39.73 -10.17 8.28
CA SER A 311 39.42 -9.88 9.68
C SER A 311 40.46 -10.48 10.63
N ILE A 312 40.97 -9.69 11.58
CA ILE A 312 41.82 -10.19 12.67
C ILE A 312 40.99 -11.16 13.53
N GLY A 313 41.43 -12.41 13.65
CA GLY A 313 40.75 -13.45 14.44
C GLY A 313 39.45 -13.99 13.84
N GLY A 314 39.12 -13.66 12.57
CA GLY A 314 37.92 -14.16 11.90
C GLY A 314 36.62 -13.42 12.25
N ILE A 315 36.67 -12.37 13.08
CA ILE A 315 35.50 -11.56 13.46
C ILE A 315 35.19 -10.56 12.36
N LEU A 316 34.01 -10.68 11.75
CA LEU A 316 33.57 -9.77 10.70
C LEU A 316 32.79 -8.61 11.31
N ALA A 317 32.95 -7.42 10.73
CA ALA A 317 32.02 -6.32 10.98
C ALA A 317 30.71 -6.58 10.22
N GLY A 318 29.60 -6.09 10.77
CA GLY A 318 28.29 -6.12 10.15
C GLY A 318 27.52 -4.85 10.46
N ASP A 319 26.59 -4.54 9.57
CA ASP A 319 25.64 -3.45 9.75
C ASP A 319 24.37 -3.97 10.42
N TYR A 320 23.58 -3.07 10.99
CA TYR A 320 22.26 -3.38 11.54
C TYR A 320 21.19 -2.54 10.83
N LYS A 321 20.22 -3.19 10.20
CA LYS A 321 19.15 -2.52 9.44
C LYS A 321 17.85 -2.52 10.23
N LEU A 322 17.33 -1.34 10.55
CA LEU A 322 16.01 -1.13 11.11
C LEU A 322 15.02 -0.76 10.00
N THR A 323 13.87 -1.42 9.96
CA THR A 323 12.77 -1.08 9.07
C THR A 323 11.64 -0.43 9.85
N VAL A 324 11.15 0.71 9.35
CA VAL A 324 10.02 1.47 9.88
C VAL A 324 9.04 1.75 8.75
N TYR A 325 7.74 1.77 9.05
CA TYR A 325 6.73 2.19 8.07
C TYR A 325 6.13 3.53 8.49
N LEU A 326 6.01 4.42 7.51
CA LEU A 326 5.58 5.80 7.72
C LEU A 326 4.29 6.07 6.93
N PRO A 327 3.33 6.79 7.50
CA PRO A 327 2.22 7.33 6.75
C PRO A 327 2.70 8.44 5.81
N GLU A 328 1.83 8.79 4.87
CA GLU A 328 2.05 9.93 3.99
C GLU A 328 2.10 11.24 4.78
N TYR A 329 3.06 12.09 4.41
CA TYR A 329 3.24 13.43 4.95
C TYR A 329 3.46 14.41 3.80
N LEU A 330 2.48 15.28 3.56
CA LEU A 330 2.51 16.31 2.53
C LEU A 330 2.70 17.66 3.19
N ALA A 331 3.94 18.12 3.24
CA ALA A 331 4.36 19.32 3.90
C ALA A 331 3.91 20.59 3.17
N LYS A 332 3.63 21.64 3.94
CA LYS A 332 3.52 23.00 3.38
C LYS A 332 4.93 23.53 3.08
N PRO A 333 5.10 24.38 2.05
CA PRO A 333 6.41 24.97 1.73
C PRO A 333 6.96 25.87 2.84
N THR A 334 6.06 26.53 3.58
CA THR A 334 6.38 27.48 4.65
C THR A 334 6.62 26.80 6.01
N LEU A 335 6.72 25.47 6.05
CA LEU A 335 6.84 24.71 7.29
C LEU A 335 8.18 25.00 7.99
N ALA A 336 8.12 25.27 9.30
CA ALA A 336 9.32 25.52 10.10
C ALA A 336 10.20 24.26 10.17
N GLU A 337 11.51 24.45 10.27
CA GLU A 337 12.46 23.32 10.30
C GLU A 337 12.21 22.33 11.44
N THR A 338 11.80 22.85 12.60
CA THR A 338 11.45 22.05 13.79
C THR A 338 10.20 21.18 13.61
N GLU A 339 9.36 21.50 12.62
CA GLU A 339 8.11 20.78 12.32
C GLU A 339 8.28 19.81 11.14
N ARG A 340 9.46 19.77 10.50
CA ARG A 340 9.75 18.85 9.39
C ARG A 340 9.89 17.41 9.88
N PRO A 341 9.50 16.42 9.07
CA PRO A 341 9.68 15.01 9.40
C PRO A 341 11.17 14.67 9.52
N GLY A 342 11.51 13.91 10.55
CA GLY A 342 12.90 13.62 10.88
C GLY A 342 13.07 12.38 11.74
N ILE A 343 14.31 11.96 11.89
CA ILE A 343 14.74 10.83 12.69
C ILE A 343 15.75 11.35 13.69
N ASN A 344 15.40 11.28 14.96
CA ASN A 344 16.26 11.68 16.05
C ASN A 344 16.92 10.44 16.64
N ILE A 345 18.22 10.30 16.44
CA ILE A 345 19.00 9.17 16.91
C ILE A 345 19.79 9.61 18.11
N SER A 346 19.55 8.94 19.23
CA SER A 346 20.18 9.27 20.48
C SER A 346 20.89 8.10 21.12
N TYR A 347 22.02 8.40 21.74
CA TYR A 347 22.85 7.42 22.43
C TYR A 347 23.08 7.89 23.87
N TYR A 348 22.81 7.02 24.85
CA TYR A 348 23.01 7.33 26.26
C TYR A 348 23.31 6.08 27.09
N THR A 349 23.94 6.25 28.24
CA THR A 349 23.99 5.23 29.30
C THR A 349 22.93 5.58 30.34
N GLN A 350 22.30 4.59 30.97
CA GLN A 350 21.24 4.83 31.95
C GLN A 350 21.65 5.79 33.08
N ASP A 351 22.94 5.82 33.42
CA ASP A 351 23.51 6.61 34.53
C ASP A 351 24.23 7.90 34.10
N ALA A 352 24.17 8.32 32.82
CA ALA A 352 24.86 9.53 32.37
C ALA A 352 23.91 10.70 32.09
N ASP A 353 24.30 11.89 32.56
CA ASP A 353 23.60 13.15 32.30
C ASP A 353 23.68 13.61 30.83
N THR A 354 24.63 13.09 30.06
CA THR A 354 24.85 13.47 28.66
C THR A 354 24.31 12.43 27.69
N LYS A 355 23.29 12.83 26.92
CA LYS A 355 22.74 12.09 25.78
C LYS A 355 23.33 12.66 24.48
N PHE A 356 24.08 11.85 23.74
CA PHE A 356 24.46 12.23 22.37
C PHE A 356 23.21 12.17 21.51
N ASN A 357 22.96 13.20 20.71
CA ASN A 357 21.76 13.26 19.88
C ASN A 357 22.09 13.83 18.51
N ARG A 358 21.57 13.18 17.46
CA ARG A 358 21.68 13.66 16.08
C ARG A 358 20.35 13.52 15.35
N LEU A 359 19.92 14.61 14.74
CA LEU A 359 18.74 14.67 13.88
C LEU A 359 19.15 14.38 12.43
N PHE A 360 18.40 13.50 11.78
CA PHE A 360 18.49 13.21 10.36
C PHE A 360 17.16 13.58 9.71
N PRO A 361 17.14 14.46 8.69
CA PRO A 361 15.90 14.80 8.00
C PRO A 361 15.41 13.60 7.16
N ILE A 362 14.09 13.45 7.04
CA ILE A 362 13.52 12.53 6.05
C ILE A 362 13.32 13.32 4.77
N GLN A 363 14.11 13.01 3.74
CA GLN A 363 14.09 13.73 2.48
C GLN A 363 13.73 12.79 1.32
N ASN A 364 12.84 13.24 0.44
CA ASN A 364 12.68 12.73 -0.90
C ASN A 364 13.77 13.36 -1.78
N GLY A 365 14.66 12.54 -2.35
CA GLY A 365 15.70 13.00 -3.28
C GLY A 365 15.17 13.44 -4.65
N GLY A 366 13.94 13.95 -4.71
CA GLY A 366 13.26 14.34 -5.95
C GLY A 366 11.73 14.35 -5.82
N LYS A 367 11.11 15.31 -6.53
CA LYS A 367 9.67 15.62 -6.46
C LYS A 367 8.74 14.54 -7.02
N ASN A 368 9.25 13.71 -7.92
CA ASN A 368 8.46 12.74 -8.67
C ASN A 368 8.14 11.49 -7.84
N THR A 369 6.97 10.91 -8.09
CA THR A 369 6.38 9.75 -7.42
C THR A 369 5.60 8.89 -8.41
N HIS A 370 5.10 7.74 -7.96
CA HIS A 370 4.26 6.89 -8.80
C HIS A 370 2.78 7.32 -8.87
N TYR A 371 2.39 8.51 -8.45
CA TYR A 371 0.99 8.95 -8.49
C TYR A 371 0.87 10.46 -8.75
N GLU A 372 1.71 10.97 -9.66
CA GLU A 372 1.81 12.38 -10.04
C GLU A 372 0.47 13.02 -10.41
N GLU A 373 -0.40 12.29 -11.13
CA GLU A 373 -1.69 12.81 -11.55
C GLU A 373 -2.60 13.16 -10.35
N PHE A 374 -2.51 12.38 -9.26
CA PHE A 374 -3.24 12.70 -8.02
C PHE A 374 -2.66 13.93 -7.33
N LEU A 375 -1.35 14.12 -7.40
CA LEU A 375 -0.64 15.24 -6.76
C LEU A 375 -0.59 16.51 -7.61
N LYS A 376 -1.18 16.52 -8.81
CA LYS A 376 -1.06 17.64 -9.76
C LYS A 376 -1.51 19.00 -9.21
N GLY A 377 -2.42 19.02 -8.24
CA GLY A 377 -2.88 20.26 -7.61
C GLY A 377 -2.00 20.72 -6.43
N LEU A 378 -1.02 19.93 -6.02
CA LEU A 378 -0.02 20.29 -5.02
C LEU A 378 1.21 20.88 -5.74
N THR A 379 1.17 22.19 -6.00
CA THR A 379 2.17 22.86 -6.86
C THR A 379 3.54 22.95 -6.23
N ASP A 380 3.61 23.17 -4.91
CA ASP A 380 4.86 23.21 -4.17
C ASP A 380 5.04 21.93 -3.34
N ARG A 381 6.01 21.12 -3.76
CA ARG A 381 6.35 19.84 -3.14
C ARG A 381 7.77 19.89 -2.60
N PRO A 382 7.94 20.24 -1.32
CA PRO A 382 9.25 20.27 -0.70
C PRO A 382 9.90 18.89 -0.62
N ASP A 383 11.22 18.89 -0.50
CA ASP A 383 12.02 17.66 -0.41
C ASP A 383 11.74 16.89 0.90
N TRP A 384 11.02 17.44 1.86
CA TRP A 384 10.66 16.75 3.11
C TRP A 384 9.25 16.15 3.10
N ASN A 385 8.64 15.94 1.92
CA ASN A 385 7.44 15.12 1.81
C ASN A 385 7.77 13.64 1.98
N VAL A 386 6.89 12.92 2.68
CA VAL A 386 6.88 11.46 2.78
C VAL A 386 5.74 10.93 1.92
N TYR A 387 6.06 10.21 0.87
CA TYR A 387 5.09 9.67 -0.08
C TYR A 387 4.83 8.20 0.21
N ARG A 388 3.55 7.81 0.20
CA ARG A 388 3.19 6.39 0.33
C ARG A 388 3.84 5.53 -0.76
N ASN A 389 4.01 4.24 -0.47
CA ASN A 389 4.60 3.25 -1.38
C ASN A 389 6.06 3.50 -1.80
N ARG A 390 6.75 4.47 -1.18
CA ARG A 390 8.17 4.79 -1.43
C ARG A 390 9.08 4.17 -0.38
N LEU A 391 10.31 3.83 -0.75
CA LEU A 391 11.36 3.42 0.20
C LEU A 391 12.36 4.57 0.39
N TYR A 392 12.53 4.98 1.65
CA TYR A 392 13.52 5.94 2.12
C TYR A 392 14.67 5.19 2.78
N LYS A 393 15.92 5.55 2.44
CA LYS A 393 17.11 4.91 2.99
C LYS A 393 17.93 5.94 3.76
N VAL A 394 18.30 5.60 4.98
CA VAL A 394 19.14 6.43 5.84
C VAL A 394 20.31 5.58 6.32
N THR A 395 21.53 6.03 6.05
CA THR A 395 22.75 5.38 6.55
C THR A 395 23.32 6.21 7.68
N VAL A 396 23.66 5.55 8.79
CA VAL A 396 24.11 6.18 10.02
C VAL A 396 25.43 5.54 10.45
N ASP A 397 26.48 6.35 10.45
CA ASP A 397 27.72 6.04 11.15
C ASP A 397 27.65 6.63 12.56
N ILE A 398 27.79 5.78 13.58
CA ILE A 398 27.82 6.23 14.97
C ILE A 398 29.28 6.50 15.36
N PRO A 399 29.71 7.77 15.52
CA PRO A 399 31.06 8.06 15.98
C PRO A 399 31.22 7.63 17.45
N GLY A 400 32.41 7.16 17.82
CA GLY A 400 32.77 6.96 19.22
C GLY A 400 32.79 8.28 20.00
N ARG A 401 32.76 8.22 21.33
CA ARG A 401 32.95 9.40 22.18
C ARG A 401 34.36 9.94 21.95
N VAL A 402 34.44 11.17 21.45
CA VAL A 402 35.69 11.94 21.44
C VAL A 402 35.83 12.58 22.82
N TYR A 403 36.76 12.09 23.64
CA TYR A 403 37.13 12.82 24.85
C TYR A 403 37.88 14.09 24.40
N PRO A 404 37.54 15.28 24.93
CA PRO A 404 38.37 16.45 24.68
C PRO A 404 39.79 16.12 25.14
N ALA A 405 40.77 16.38 24.27
CA ALA A 405 42.18 16.22 24.62
C ALA A 405 42.43 16.99 25.92
N SER A 406 42.88 16.27 26.95
CA SER A 406 43.33 16.88 28.19
C SER A 406 44.50 17.80 27.87
N ASN A 407 44.29 19.11 28.03
CA ASN A 407 45.35 20.11 28.02
C ASN A 407 46.31 19.91 29.20
#